data_AF-A0A534SWA5-F1
#
_entry.id   AF-A0A534SWA5-F1
#
_cell.length_a   1.000
_cell.length_b   1.000
_cell.length_c   1.000
_cell.angle_alpha   90.00
_cell.angle_beta   90.00
_cell.angle_gamma   90.00
#
_symmetry.space_group_name_H-M   'P 1'
#
loop_
_entity.id
_entity.type
_entity.pdbx_description
1 polymer ?
#
loop_
_entity_poly.entity_id
_entity_poly.type
_entity_poly.pdbx_seq_one_letter_code
_entity_poly.pdbx_strand_id
1 'polypeptide(L)'
;MAYDDSSVKPMSASLMRARIATKILSGLYEDVPTLLTSAIRLMVELPGKGRAGPPYPFTIGVSPAWCSGLNGAKLVANGKLDLVWLNPSIIPSMAVRGVGPFKGKSPLRALAVFPS
;
A
#
# COMPACT_ATOMS: atom_id res chain seq x y z
N MET A 1 0.61 4.10 -22.81
CA MET A 1 -0.76 3.92 -22.28
C MET A 1 -1.30 5.31 -22.05
N ALA A 2 -2.06 5.85 -23.01
CA ALA A 2 -2.64 7.19 -22.88
C ALA A 2 -3.75 7.13 -21.83
N TYR A 3 -3.71 8.04 -20.85
CA TYR A 3 -4.73 8.17 -19.83
C TYR A 3 -6.00 8.71 -20.51
N ASP A 4 -7.08 7.92 -20.50
CA ASP A 4 -8.35 8.30 -21.11
C ASP A 4 -9.16 9.16 -20.12
N ASP A 5 -9.13 10.47 -20.36
CA ASP A 5 -9.79 11.51 -19.56
C ASP A 5 -11.32 11.39 -19.57
N SER A 6 -11.90 10.65 -20.53
CA SER A 6 -13.35 10.41 -20.61
C SER A 6 -13.88 9.46 -19.52
N SER A 7 -12.98 8.77 -18.80
CA SER A 7 -13.31 7.90 -17.67
C SER A 7 -13.53 8.64 -16.35
N VAL A 8 -13.23 9.94 -16.29
CA VAL A 8 -13.43 10.78 -15.11
C VAL A 8 -14.91 11.09 -14.98
N LYS A 9 -15.65 10.20 -14.30
CA LYS A 9 -17.04 10.47 -13.93
C LYS A 9 -17.11 11.79 -13.15
N PRO A 10 -18.13 12.65 -13.39
CA PRO A 10 -18.34 13.84 -12.58
C PRO A 10 -18.35 13.46 -11.10
N MET A 11 -17.74 14.31 -10.26
CA MET A 11 -17.52 14.03 -8.84
C MET A 11 -18.85 13.63 -8.17
N SER A 12 -19.03 12.34 -7.93
CA SER A 12 -20.23 11.84 -7.26
C SER A 12 -20.18 12.20 -5.77
N ALA A 13 -21.34 12.32 -5.12
CA ALA A 13 -21.41 12.59 -3.69
C ALA A 13 -20.60 11.57 -2.85
N SER A 14 -20.57 10.30 -3.27
CA SER A 14 -19.76 9.27 -2.63
C SER A 14 -18.27 9.48 -2.82
N LEU A 15 -17.83 9.89 -4.02
CA LEU A 15 -16.42 10.23 -4.27
C LEU A 15 -15.98 11.45 -3.47
N MET A 16 -16.86 12.45 -3.33
CA MET A 16 -16.61 13.64 -2.52
C MET A 16 -16.45 13.29 -1.03
N ARG A 17 -17.32 12.43 -0.48
CA ARG A 17 -17.20 11.94 0.90
C ARG A 17 -15.91 11.17 1.13
N ALA A 18 -15.55 10.26 0.23
CA ALA A 18 -14.30 9.51 0.32
C ALA A 18 -13.08 10.45 0.32
N ARG A 19 -13.07 11.45 -0.57
CA ARG A 19 -12.01 12.46 -0.62
C ARG A 19 -11.89 13.26 0.68
N ILE A 20 -13.02 13.70 1.26
CA ILE A 20 -13.03 14.43 2.52
C ILE A 20 -12.50 13.54 3.65
N ALA A 21 -12.95 12.28 3.75
CA ALA A 21 -12.47 11.34 4.74
C ALA A 21 -10.96 11.09 4.64
N THR A 22 -10.42 10.93 3.42
CA THR A 22 -8.97 10.79 3.21
C THR A 22 -8.20 12.03 3.64
N LYS A 23 -8.74 13.25 3.41
CA LYS A 23 -8.12 14.50 3.86
C LYS A 23 -8.14 14.66 5.38
N ILE A 24 -9.21 14.22 6.04
CA ILE A 24 -9.26 14.21 7.52
C ILE A 24 -8.20 13.26 8.06
N LEU A 25 -8.10 12.05 7.49
CA LEU A 25 -7.07 11.10 7.87
C LEU A 25 -5.65 11.64 7.67
N SER A 26 -5.39 12.33 6.55
CA SER A 26 -4.08 12.96 6.31
C SER A 26 -3.79 14.07 7.32
N GLY A 27 -4.76 14.95 7.59
CA GLY A 27 -4.62 16.00 8.60
C GLY A 27 -4.36 15.45 10.01
N LEU A 28 -5.06 14.38 10.41
CA LEU A 28 -4.78 13.70 11.69
C LEU A 28 -3.36 13.17 11.78
N TYR A 29 -2.77 12.72 10.67
CA TYR A 29 -1.39 12.24 10.62
C TYR A 29 -0.37 13.38 10.65
N GLU A 30 -0.68 14.51 10.01
CA GLU A 30 0.16 15.72 10.00
C GLU A 30 0.17 16.40 11.38
N ASP A 31 -1.00 16.58 11.99
CA ASP A 31 -1.17 17.38 13.21
C ASP A 31 -0.94 16.57 14.50
N VAL A 32 -1.23 15.27 14.50
CA VAL A 32 -1.10 14.42 15.71
C VAL A 32 -0.45 13.06 15.42
N PRO A 33 0.80 13.05 14.90
CA PRO A 33 1.49 11.83 14.47
C PRO A 33 1.71 10.81 15.60
N THR A 34 1.68 11.23 16.87
CA THR A 34 1.88 10.32 18.02
C THR A 34 0.63 9.54 18.40
N LEU A 35 -0.58 10.01 18.04
CA LEU A 35 -1.83 9.26 18.25
C LEU A 35 -2.01 8.15 17.21
N LEU A 36 -1.52 8.39 15.98
CA LEU A 36 -1.49 7.39 14.92
C LEU A 36 -0.14 6.69 14.97
N THR A 37 -0.07 5.55 15.67
CA THR A 37 1.15 4.73 15.73
C THR A 37 1.71 4.49 14.32
N SER A 38 3.02 4.27 14.19
CA SER A 38 3.73 4.05 12.91
C SER A 38 3.22 2.87 12.08
N ALA A 39 2.21 2.13 12.56
CA ALA A 39 1.57 1.03 11.89
C ALA A 39 0.23 1.42 11.26
N ILE A 40 0.28 1.98 10.05
CA ILE A 40 -0.94 2.26 9.28
C ILE A 40 -1.22 1.11 8.32
N ARG A 41 -2.44 0.57 8.41
CA ARG A 41 -3.03 -0.27 7.38
C ARG A 41 -4.17 0.49 6.73
N LEU A 42 -4.02 0.83 5.46
CA LEU A 42 -5.10 1.39 4.66
C LEU A 42 -5.79 0.25 3.90
N MET A 43 -7.11 0.24 3.90
CA MET A 43 -7.91 -0.72 3.14
C MET A 43 -8.90 0.05 2.28
N VAL A 44 -8.93 -0.26 1.00
CA VAL A 44 -9.88 0.29 0.04
C VAL A 44 -10.57 -0.87 -0.65
N GLU A 45 -11.89 -0.81 -0.73
CA GLU A 45 -12.68 -1.77 -1.47
C GLU A 45 -12.64 -1.45 -2.97
N LEU A 46 -12.10 -2.37 -3.77
CA LEU A 46 -12.02 -2.22 -5.22
C LEU A 46 -13.11 -3.06 -5.91
N PRO A 47 -13.75 -2.53 -6.97
CA PRO A 47 -14.65 -3.33 -7.78
C PRO A 47 -13.87 -4.44 -8.48
N GLY A 48 -14.38 -5.67 -8.42
CA GLY A 48 -13.80 -6.83 -9.12
C GLY A 48 -13.65 -6.62 -10.63
N LYS A 49 -12.66 -7.28 -11.25
CA LYS A 49 -12.53 -7.33 -12.72
C LYS A 49 -13.73 -8.08 -13.30
N GLY A 50 -14.60 -7.35 -14.02
CA GLY A 50 -15.84 -7.89 -14.57
C GLY A 50 -16.98 -7.81 -13.56
N ARG A 51 -18.03 -7.05 -13.89
CA ARG A 51 -19.16 -6.75 -13.02
C ARG A 51 -19.86 -8.03 -12.53
N ALA A 52 -19.87 -8.20 -11.20
CA ALA A 52 -20.74 -9.01 -10.32
C ALA A 52 -19.90 -9.78 -9.30
N GLY A 53 -19.64 -9.14 -8.15
CA GLY A 53 -18.92 -9.73 -7.03
C GLY A 53 -18.78 -8.71 -5.89
N PRO A 54 -18.64 -9.17 -4.63
CA PRO A 54 -18.34 -8.26 -3.54
C PRO A 54 -17.02 -7.53 -3.84
N PRO A 55 -16.88 -6.26 -3.42
CA PRO A 55 -15.61 -5.57 -3.53
C PRO A 55 -14.51 -6.39 -2.85
N TYR A 56 -13.34 -6.46 -3.47
CA TYR A 56 -12.20 -7.11 -2.83
C TYR A 56 -11.39 -6.07 -2.05
N PRO A 57 -10.91 -6.43 -0.85
CA PRO A 57 -10.11 -5.54 -0.04
C PRO A 57 -8.74 -5.34 -0.69
N PHE A 58 -8.42 -4.12 -1.11
CA PHE A 58 -7.08 -3.71 -1.48
C PHE A 58 -6.38 -3.12 -0.27
N THR A 59 -5.32 -3.76 0.17
CA THR A 59 -4.69 -3.52 1.47
C THR A 59 -3.27 -3.00 1.30
N ILE A 60 -3.01 -1.84 1.91
CA ILE A 60 -1.73 -1.14 1.87
C ILE A 60 -1.16 -1.12 3.28
N GLY A 61 0.03 -1.71 3.46
CA GLY A 61 0.79 -1.61 4.70
C GLY A 61 1.83 -0.49 4.62
N VAL A 62 1.71 0.54 5.45
CA VAL A 62 2.69 1.64 5.54
C VAL A 62 3.45 1.55 6.86
N SER A 63 4.66 0.98 6.78
CA SER A 63 5.60 0.84 7.91
C SER A 63 5.07 0.21 9.23
N PRO A 64 4.08 -0.72 9.24
CA PRO A 64 3.71 -1.34 10.51
C PRO A 64 4.83 -2.21 11.07
N ALA A 65 4.90 -2.32 12.40
CA ALA A 65 5.93 -3.10 13.10
C ALA A 65 6.01 -4.56 12.59
N TRP A 66 4.87 -5.14 12.19
CA TRP A 66 4.77 -6.48 11.61
C TRP A 66 5.17 -6.58 10.13
N CYS A 67 5.32 -5.45 9.41
CA CYS A 67 5.94 -5.40 8.07
C CYS A 67 7.44 -5.08 8.10
N SER A 68 8.05 -4.94 9.29
CA SER A 68 9.46 -4.57 9.43
C SER A 68 10.41 -5.47 8.64
N GLY A 69 11.47 -4.86 8.10
CA GLY A 69 12.45 -5.53 7.26
C GLY A 69 11.80 -6.26 6.08
N LEU A 70 12.21 -7.50 5.84
CA LEU A 70 11.77 -8.29 4.70
C LEU A 70 10.35 -8.88 4.85
N ASN A 71 9.72 -8.75 6.02
CA ASN A 71 8.41 -9.36 6.28
C ASN A 71 7.29 -8.72 5.45
N GLY A 72 7.31 -7.40 5.24
CA GLY A 72 6.35 -6.74 4.36
C GLY A 72 6.36 -7.34 2.95
N ALA A 73 7.55 -7.52 2.37
CA ALA A 73 7.71 -8.12 1.05
C ALA A 73 7.17 -9.56 0.98
N LYS A 74 7.34 -10.35 2.05
CA LYS A 74 6.76 -11.70 2.17
C LYS A 74 5.24 -11.71 2.27
N LEU A 75 4.64 -10.71 2.90
CA LEU A 75 3.18 -10.62 3.00
C LEU A 75 2.57 -10.30 1.64
N VAL A 76 3.20 -9.42 0.85
CA VAL A 76 2.77 -9.15 -0.53
C VAL A 76 2.96 -10.39 -1.42
N ALA A 77 4.10 -11.06 -1.31
CA ALA A 77 4.40 -12.27 -2.08
C ALA A 77 3.35 -13.40 -1.88
N ASN A 78 2.73 -13.45 -0.69
CA ASN A 78 1.74 -14.46 -0.32
C ASN A 78 0.28 -13.96 -0.47
N GLY A 79 0.05 -12.78 -1.05
CA GLY A 79 -1.29 -12.22 -1.24
C GLY A 79 -1.99 -11.78 0.05
N LYS A 80 -1.25 -11.62 1.15
CA LYS A 80 -1.80 -11.11 2.43
C LYS A 80 -1.87 -9.59 2.48
N LEU A 81 -1.06 -8.94 1.65
CA LEU A 81 -1.10 -7.52 1.36
C LEU A 81 -1.04 -7.33 -0.15
N ASP A 82 -1.64 -6.25 -0.65
CA ASP A 82 -1.57 -5.90 -2.07
C ASP A 82 -0.40 -4.95 -2.34
N LEU A 83 -0.11 -4.08 -1.36
CA LEU A 83 0.99 -3.11 -1.43
C LEU A 83 1.64 -2.93 -0.05
N VAL A 84 2.95 -2.72 -0.04
CA VAL A 84 3.68 -2.41 1.20
C VAL A 84 4.76 -1.37 0.94
N TRP A 85 4.92 -0.44 1.87
CA TRP A 85 6.06 0.47 1.92
C TRP A 85 7.20 -0.18 2.71
N LEU A 86 8.39 -0.22 2.11
CA LEU A 86 9.58 -0.84 2.70
C LEU A 86 10.64 0.22 2.95
N ASN A 87 11.28 0.16 4.12
CA ASN A 87 12.36 1.07 4.45
C ASN A 87 13.64 0.72 3.65
N PRO A 88 14.44 1.72 3.21
CA PRO A 88 15.65 1.49 2.43
C PRO A 88 16.70 0.60 3.11
N SER A 89 16.70 0.55 4.45
CA SER A 89 17.60 -0.29 5.26
C SER A 89 17.48 -1.80 4.98
N ILE A 90 16.44 -2.22 4.27
CA ILE A 90 16.31 -3.57 3.72
C ILE A 90 17.42 -3.89 2.71
N ILE A 91 17.88 -2.93 1.91
CA ILE A 91 18.90 -3.14 0.87
C ILE A 91 20.23 -3.56 1.51
N PRO A 92 20.80 -2.82 2.49
CA PRO A 92 21.96 -3.27 3.25
C PRO A 92 21.76 -4.63 3.91
N SER A 93 20.57 -4.86 4.49
CA SER A 93 20.24 -6.13 5.16
C SER A 93 20.33 -7.33 4.21
N MET A 94 19.93 -7.15 2.95
CA MET A 94 20.08 -8.16 1.89
C MET A 94 21.54 -8.33 1.45
N ALA A 95 22.28 -7.23 1.32
CA ALA A 95 23.68 -7.26 0.91
C ALA A 95 24.58 -7.99 1.93
N VAL A 96 24.41 -7.73 3.23
CA VAL A 96 25.20 -8.36 4.29
C VAL A 96 24.93 -9.86 4.40
N ARG A 97 23.67 -10.28 4.28
CA ARG A 97 23.29 -11.69 4.48
C ARG A 97 23.54 -12.57 3.26
N GLY A 98 23.75 -11.99 2.08
CA GLY A 98 23.94 -12.73 0.82
C GLY A 98 22.74 -13.58 0.40
N VAL A 99 21.62 -13.48 1.13
CA VAL A 99 20.41 -14.29 0.93
C VAL A 99 19.24 -13.33 0.74
N GLY A 100 18.61 -13.43 -0.43
CA GLY A 100 17.39 -12.69 -0.72
C GLY A 100 16.20 -13.12 0.16
N PRO A 101 15.18 -12.28 0.32
CA PRO A 101 13.99 -12.56 1.14
C PRO A 101 13.20 -13.82 0.78
N PHE A 102 13.41 -14.37 -0.40
CA PHE A 102 12.58 -15.43 -0.99
C PHE A 102 13.43 -16.64 -1.35
N LYS A 103 12.88 -17.83 -1.10
CA LYS A 103 13.50 -19.11 -1.52
C LYS A 103 13.52 -19.29 -3.04
N GLY A 104 12.73 -18.54 -3.78
CA GLY A 104 12.62 -18.59 -5.25
C GLY A 104 12.05 -17.28 -5.81
N LYS A 105 11.83 -17.26 -7.13
CA LYS A 105 11.24 -16.09 -7.79
C LYS A 105 9.84 -15.83 -7.21
N SER A 106 9.61 -14.59 -6.76
CA SER A 106 8.33 -14.14 -6.24
C SER A 106 7.74 -13.09 -7.19
N PRO A 107 6.42 -13.04 -7.42
CA PRO A 107 5.79 -12.10 -8.36
C PRO A 107 5.69 -10.67 -7.77
N LEU A 108 6.78 -10.17 -7.18
CA LEU A 108 6.86 -8.82 -6.65
C LEU A 108 7.30 -7.82 -7.71
N ARG A 109 6.75 -6.60 -7.62
CA ARG A 109 7.12 -5.48 -8.47
C ARG A 109 7.36 -4.25 -7.61
N ALA A 110 8.51 -3.60 -7.82
CA ALA A 110 8.73 -2.27 -7.30
C ALA A 110 7.88 -1.28 -8.10
N LEU A 111 7.03 -0.51 -7.41
CA LEU A 111 6.17 0.50 -8.05
C LEU A 111 6.83 1.88 -8.05
N ALA A 112 7.49 2.24 -6.96
CA ALA A 112 8.20 3.51 -6.79
C ALA A 112 9.31 3.35 -5.75
N VAL A 113 10.31 4.24 -5.85
CA VAL A 113 11.39 4.40 -4.86
C VAL A 113 11.41 5.86 -4.47
N PHE A 114 11.40 6.13 -3.18
CA PHE A 114 11.45 7.48 -2.63
C PHE A 114 12.78 7.66 -1.90
N PRO A 115 13.44 8.83 -2.04
CA PRO A 115 14.61 9.13 -1.23
C PRO A 115 14.22 9.18 0.24
N SER A 116 15.12 8.70 1.11
CA SER A 116 15.01 8.83 2.56
C SER A 116 15.32 10.23 3.02
#